data_AF-A0AAD9UZU1-F1
#
_entry.id   AF-A0AAD9UZU1-F1
#
_cell.length_a   1.000
_cell.length_b   1.000
_cell.length_c   1.000
_cell.angle_alpha   90.00
_cell.angle_beta   90.00
_cell.angle_gamma   90.00
#
_symmetry.space_group_name_H-M   'P 1'
#
loop_
_entity.id
_entity.type
_entity.pdbx_description
1 polymer ?
#
loop_
_entity_poly.entity_id
_entity_poly.type
_entity_poly.pdbx_seq_one_letter_code
_entity_poly.pdbx_strand_id
1 'polypeptide(L)'
;MWKPASPCLDCGHLNDANFKVCQRCRLRQVCSVSKHPSKRLKIDFQAIDDRLVHLAEVKSNKSYERQKSSLHKELINFLSSLPVSKALPSASPSDIKKFLEWKDNSGKTIVHLLDSPGLGQRQRVSCSCPTRLAAGTVDSLIGKLRSIFLDEGLGGEWDDLLGIENPVSHLSIKAYLKCVREEQAQARVQPREAVPLFTNKCLAIARSILSKLRKPCTSPSLLYILSRVSVALIFSLETVRRT
;
A
#
# COMPACT_ATOMS: atom_id res chain seq x y z
N MET A 1 32.08 -0.63 -58.08
CA MET A 1 31.81 -2.04 -57.70
C MET A 1 30.29 -2.24 -57.76
N TRP A 2 29.80 -2.89 -58.82
CA TRP A 2 28.36 -3.12 -59.03
C TRP A 2 27.90 -4.22 -58.05
N LYS A 3 26.76 -4.03 -57.38
CA LYS A 3 26.16 -5.05 -56.52
C LYS A 3 24.94 -5.64 -57.22
N PRO A 4 24.83 -6.98 -57.32
CA PRO A 4 23.71 -7.61 -57.99
C PRO A 4 22.41 -7.33 -57.23
N ALA A 5 21.33 -7.13 -57.97
CA ALA A 5 19.99 -6.97 -57.40
C ALA A 5 19.51 -8.29 -56.77
N SER A 6 18.78 -8.19 -55.66
CA SER A 6 18.25 -9.34 -54.92
C SER A 6 16.76 -9.52 -55.22
N PRO A 7 16.32 -10.69 -55.71
CA PRO A 7 14.90 -10.93 -55.98
C PRO A 7 14.09 -11.05 -54.69
N CYS A 8 12.86 -10.51 -54.70
CA CYS A 8 11.89 -10.69 -53.63
C CYS A 8 11.39 -12.14 -53.60
N LEU A 9 11.29 -12.72 -52.40
CA LEU A 9 10.84 -14.11 -52.19
C LEU A 9 9.36 -14.36 -52.52
N ASP A 10 8.56 -13.31 -52.65
CA ASP A 10 7.12 -13.40 -52.88
C ASP A 10 6.74 -13.03 -54.32
N CYS A 11 7.18 -11.86 -54.79
CA CYS A 11 6.82 -11.38 -56.13
C CYS A 11 7.97 -11.44 -57.16
N GLY A 12 9.15 -11.94 -56.79
CA GLY A 12 10.31 -12.05 -57.67
C GLY A 12 10.96 -10.72 -58.07
N HIS A 13 10.44 -9.57 -57.62
CA HIS A 13 10.95 -8.26 -58.01
C HIS A 13 12.41 -8.06 -57.57
N LEU A 14 13.26 -7.61 -58.50
CA LEU A 14 14.67 -7.32 -58.25
C LEU A 14 14.78 -6.00 -57.48
N ASN A 15 15.13 -6.11 -56.20
CA ASN A 15 15.35 -4.96 -55.34
C ASN A 15 16.85 -4.71 -55.17
N ASP A 16 17.21 -3.55 -54.59
CA ASP A 16 18.58 -3.29 -54.15
C ASP A 16 19.10 -4.41 -53.23
N ALA A 17 20.39 -4.71 -53.30
CA ALA A 17 21.00 -5.88 -52.63
C ALA A 17 20.65 -6.01 -51.12
N ASN A 18 20.34 -4.90 -50.44
CA ASN A 18 20.05 -4.81 -49.01
C ASN A 18 18.62 -4.33 -48.68
N PHE A 19 17.66 -4.54 -49.59
CA PHE A 19 16.29 -4.07 -49.38
C PHE A 19 15.64 -4.68 -48.14
N LYS A 20 15.11 -3.86 -47.23
CA LYS A 20 14.37 -4.34 -46.04
C LYS A 20 12.90 -4.62 -46.36
N VAL A 21 12.37 -3.92 -47.36
CA VAL A 21 10.97 -3.97 -47.79
C VAL A 21 10.98 -4.00 -49.30
N CYS A 22 10.27 -4.95 -49.90
CA CYS A 22 10.14 -5.03 -51.35
C CYS A 22 9.51 -3.73 -51.89
N GLN A 23 10.18 -3.06 -52.82
CA GLN A 23 9.71 -1.81 -53.42
C GLN A 23 8.40 -1.99 -54.20
N ARG A 24 8.06 -3.22 -54.59
CA ARG A 24 6.84 -3.54 -55.35
C ARG A 24 5.68 -4.07 -54.51
N CYS A 25 5.88 -5.15 -53.75
CA CYS A 25 4.79 -5.76 -52.95
C CYS A 25 4.78 -5.33 -51.47
N ARG A 26 5.73 -4.49 -51.05
CA ARG A 26 5.92 -4.06 -49.65
C ARG A 26 6.10 -5.18 -48.62
N LEU A 27 6.36 -6.41 -49.07
CA LEU A 27 6.74 -7.50 -48.16
C LEU A 27 8.05 -7.15 -47.47
N ARG A 28 8.07 -7.17 -46.14
CA ARG A 28 9.30 -7.04 -45.36
C ARG A 28 10.11 -8.32 -45.52
N GLN A 29 11.36 -8.19 -45.94
CA GLN A 29 12.29 -9.30 -45.85
C GLN A 29 12.43 -9.62 -44.37
N VAL A 30 11.95 -10.80 -43.96
CA VAL A 30 12.24 -11.32 -42.63
C VAL A 30 13.75 -11.50 -42.61
N CYS A 31 14.47 -10.61 -41.92
CA CYS A 31 15.87 -10.84 -41.61
C CYS A 31 15.92 -12.26 -41.05
N SER A 32 16.56 -13.17 -41.79
CA SER A 32 16.89 -14.48 -41.25
C SER A 32 17.61 -14.20 -39.95
N VAL A 33 16.93 -14.50 -38.84
CA VAL A 33 17.44 -14.29 -37.50
C VAL A 33 18.82 -14.93 -37.51
N SER A 34 19.85 -14.14 -37.23
CA SER A 34 21.21 -14.62 -37.13
C SER A 34 21.19 -15.96 -36.39
N LYS A 35 21.61 -17.03 -37.06
CA LYS A 35 21.82 -18.35 -36.47
C LYS A 35 23.04 -18.28 -35.55
N HIS A 36 23.08 -17.34 -34.61
CA HIS A 36 23.89 -17.56 -33.43
C HIS A 36 23.29 -18.78 -32.73
N PRO A 37 24.10 -19.80 -32.40
CA PRO A 37 23.63 -20.89 -31.57
C PRO A 37 23.27 -20.29 -30.21
N SER A 38 22.00 -19.91 -30.05
CA SER A 38 21.46 -19.46 -28.79
C SER A 38 21.53 -20.67 -27.87
N LYS A 39 22.52 -20.69 -26.96
CA LYS A 39 22.68 -21.76 -25.99
C LYS A 39 21.38 -21.83 -25.21
N ARG A 40 20.58 -22.87 -25.47
CA ARG A 40 19.31 -23.08 -24.77
C ARG A 40 19.62 -23.24 -23.29
N LEU A 41 19.29 -22.23 -22.50
CA LEU A 41 19.49 -22.27 -21.06
C LEU A 41 18.67 -23.44 -20.52
N LYS A 42 19.28 -24.31 -19.71
CA LYS A 42 18.55 -25.30 -18.93
C LYS A 42 17.95 -24.57 -17.73
N ILE A 43 16.75 -24.04 -17.92
CA ILE A 43 16.00 -23.33 -16.88
C ILE A 43 15.11 -24.36 -16.19
N ASP A 44 15.24 -24.45 -14.88
CA ASP A 44 14.30 -25.21 -14.04
C ASP A 44 13.11 -24.29 -13.70
N PHE A 45 12.06 -24.40 -14.50
CA PHE A 45 10.84 -23.61 -14.30
C PHE A 45 10.11 -23.99 -13.01
N GLN A 46 10.21 -25.25 -12.57
CA GLN A 46 9.55 -25.69 -11.34
C GLN A 46 10.18 -25.02 -10.12
N ALA A 47 11.51 -25.00 -10.03
CA ALA A 47 12.20 -24.32 -8.93
C ALA A 47 11.92 -22.80 -8.90
N ILE A 48 11.71 -22.19 -10.07
CA ILE A 48 11.31 -20.78 -10.17
C ILE A 48 9.89 -20.59 -9.65
N ASP A 49 8.94 -21.41 -10.11
CA ASP A 49 7.54 -21.33 -9.71
C ASP A 49 7.36 -21.57 -8.20
N ASP A 50 8.04 -22.59 -7.65
CA ASP A 50 8.05 -22.87 -6.21
C ASP A 50 8.55 -21.67 -5.40
N ARG A 51 9.60 -21.00 -5.90
CA ARG A 51 10.13 -19.79 -5.25
C ARG A 51 9.15 -18.63 -5.33
N LEU A 52 8.47 -18.44 -6.46
CA LEU A 52 7.46 -17.39 -6.62
C LEU A 52 6.28 -17.61 -5.67
N VAL A 53 5.79 -18.85 -5.54
CA VAL A 53 4.75 -19.22 -4.58
C VAL A 53 5.19 -18.91 -3.16
N HIS A 54 6.38 -19.35 -2.76
CA HIS A 54 6.91 -19.06 -1.42
C HIS A 54 7.01 -17.55 -1.14
N LEU A 55 7.48 -16.75 -2.10
CA LEU A 55 7.56 -15.29 -1.95
C LEU A 55 6.17 -14.65 -1.81
N ALA A 56 5.17 -15.16 -2.54
CA ALA A 56 3.79 -14.72 -2.43
C ALA A 56 3.20 -15.05 -1.05
N GLU A 57 3.48 -16.22 -0.49
CA GLU A 57 3.08 -16.61 0.87
C GLU A 57 3.76 -15.73 1.93
N VAL A 58 5.06 -15.46 1.79
CA VAL A 58 5.77 -14.55 2.70
C VAL A 58 5.16 -13.14 2.64
N LYS A 59 4.77 -12.67 1.46
CA LYS A 59 4.07 -11.39 1.29
C LYS A 59 2.70 -11.43 1.99
N SER A 60 1.87 -12.42 1.72
CA SER A 60 0.51 -12.52 2.27
C SER A 60 0.48 -12.71 3.78
N ASN A 61 1.53 -13.29 4.37
CA ASN A 61 1.69 -13.44 5.81
C ASN A 61 1.99 -12.13 6.56
N LYS A 62 2.35 -11.04 5.85
CA LYS A 62 2.56 -9.75 6.47
C LYS A 62 1.26 -9.22 7.08
N SER A 63 1.34 -8.66 8.29
CA SER A 63 0.18 -8.11 9.01
C SER A 63 -0.65 -7.14 8.16
N TYR A 64 0.01 -6.24 7.42
CA TYR A 64 -0.66 -5.30 6.53
C TYR A 64 -1.49 -6.00 5.43
N GLU A 65 -0.92 -7.02 4.77
CA GLU A 65 -1.63 -7.75 3.70
C GLU A 65 -2.82 -8.52 4.27
N ARG A 66 -2.67 -9.16 5.43
CA ARG A 66 -3.80 -9.83 6.11
C ARG A 66 -4.92 -8.85 6.44
N GLN A 67 -4.58 -7.67 6.95
CA GLN A 67 -5.56 -6.61 7.22
C GLN A 67 -6.24 -6.11 5.94
N LYS A 68 -5.47 -5.92 4.87
CA LYS A 68 -6.00 -5.51 3.56
C LYS A 68 -6.95 -6.57 2.99
N SER A 69 -6.56 -7.85 3.01
CA SER A 69 -7.40 -8.96 2.53
C SER A 69 -8.68 -9.12 3.36
N SER A 70 -8.63 -8.94 4.68
CA SER A 70 -9.84 -8.94 5.52
C SER A 70 -10.75 -7.77 5.16
N LEU A 71 -10.20 -6.56 5.05
CA LEU A 71 -10.95 -5.37 4.68
C LEU A 71 -11.59 -5.50 3.29
N HIS A 72 -10.88 -6.11 2.35
CA HIS A 72 -11.38 -6.39 1.01
C HIS A 72 -12.63 -7.29 1.06
N LYS A 73 -12.58 -8.39 1.81
CA LYS A 73 -13.74 -9.28 2.00
C LYS A 73 -14.91 -8.57 2.67
N GLU A 74 -14.63 -7.77 3.70
CA GLU A 74 -15.65 -6.96 4.37
C GLU A 74 -16.33 -5.97 3.41
N LEU A 75 -15.55 -5.32 2.53
CA LEU A 75 -16.08 -4.40 1.52
C LEU A 75 -16.97 -5.12 0.51
N ILE A 76 -16.55 -6.26 -0.04
CA ILE A 76 -17.35 -7.05 -0.98
C ILE A 76 -18.68 -7.47 -0.33
N ASN A 77 -18.62 -7.97 0.90
CA ASN A 77 -19.82 -8.38 1.65
C ASN A 77 -20.74 -7.18 1.90
N PHE A 78 -20.18 -6.03 2.27
CA PHE A 78 -20.94 -4.80 2.47
C PHE A 78 -21.63 -4.36 1.18
N LEU A 79 -20.93 -4.28 0.06
CA LEU A 79 -21.48 -3.89 -1.23
C LEU A 79 -22.59 -4.85 -1.70
N SER A 80 -22.45 -6.13 -1.39
CA SER A 80 -23.46 -7.15 -1.68
C SER A 80 -24.71 -7.02 -0.80
N SER A 81 -24.58 -6.40 0.37
CA SER A 81 -25.69 -6.17 1.32
C SER A 81 -26.45 -4.86 1.09
N LEU A 82 -26.02 -4.03 0.14
CA LEU A 82 -26.72 -2.79 -0.22
C LEU A 82 -28.10 -3.10 -0.84
N PRO A 83 -29.07 -2.16 -0.77
CA PRO A 83 -30.40 -2.36 -1.37
C PRO A 83 -30.34 -2.73 -2.86
N VAL A 84 -29.35 -2.19 -3.56
CA VAL A 84 -28.91 -2.67 -4.87
C VAL A 84 -27.52 -3.25 -4.67
N SER A 85 -27.39 -4.56 -4.78
CA SER A 85 -26.11 -5.26 -4.69
C SER A 85 -25.16 -4.76 -5.79
N LYS A 86 -23.92 -4.48 -5.42
CA LYS A 86 -22.89 -3.98 -6.33
C LYS A 86 -21.66 -4.87 -6.29
N ALA A 87 -21.09 -5.10 -7.47
CA ALA A 87 -19.73 -5.60 -7.57
C ALA A 87 -18.73 -4.50 -7.20
N LEU A 88 -17.52 -4.92 -6.82
CA LEU A 88 -16.46 -3.99 -6.44
C LEU A 88 -16.14 -2.92 -7.50
N PRO A 89 -16.03 -3.26 -8.81
CA PRO A 89 -15.77 -2.25 -9.83
C PRO A 89 -16.90 -1.24 -10.05
N SER A 90 -18.11 -1.56 -9.59
CA SER A 90 -19.28 -0.68 -9.67
C SER A 90 -19.47 0.16 -8.40
N ALA A 91 -18.54 0.09 -7.45
CA ALA A 91 -18.60 0.87 -6.23
C ALA A 91 -18.41 2.35 -6.56
N SER A 92 -19.33 3.19 -6.08
CA SER A 92 -19.23 4.64 -6.19
C SER A 92 -18.56 5.24 -4.95
N PRO A 93 -18.05 6.49 -5.02
CA PRO A 93 -17.56 7.21 -3.84
C PRO A 93 -18.60 7.28 -2.71
N SER A 94 -19.89 7.32 -3.05
CA SER A 94 -20.97 7.29 -2.06
C SER A 94 -21.04 5.96 -1.30
N ASP A 95 -20.86 4.84 -2.00
CA ASP A 95 -20.82 3.51 -1.38
C ASP A 95 -19.60 3.36 -0.46
N ILE A 96 -18.45 3.91 -0.88
CA ILE A 96 -17.24 3.95 -0.04
C ILE A 96 -17.45 4.77 1.23
N LYS A 97 -18.08 5.95 1.15
CA LYS A 97 -18.41 6.72 2.36
C LYS A 97 -19.33 5.93 3.30
N LYS A 98 -20.38 5.30 2.77
CA LYS A 98 -21.30 4.48 3.60
C LYS A 98 -20.56 3.31 4.26
N PHE A 99 -19.63 2.68 3.55
CA PHE A 99 -18.78 1.64 4.12
C PHE A 99 -17.91 2.17 5.26
N LEU A 100 -17.29 3.35 5.09
CA LEU A 100 -16.49 3.99 6.14
C LEU A 100 -17.35 4.33 7.36
N GLU A 101 -18.55 4.88 7.17
CA GLU A 101 -19.53 5.14 8.26
C GLU A 101 -19.95 3.85 8.97
N TRP A 102 -20.20 2.78 8.22
CA TRP A 102 -20.52 1.48 8.80
C TRP A 102 -19.38 0.95 9.68
N LYS A 103 -18.13 1.09 9.23
CA LYS A 103 -16.94 0.74 10.04
C LYS A 103 -16.81 1.63 11.26
N ASP A 104 -17.17 2.90 11.14
CA ASP A 104 -16.96 3.92 12.17
C ASP A 104 -17.70 3.61 13.49
N ASN A 105 -18.87 2.98 13.39
CA ASN A 105 -19.67 2.53 14.53
C ASN A 105 -18.98 1.48 15.42
N SER A 106 -17.93 0.82 14.94
CA SER A 106 -17.15 -0.16 15.73
C SER A 106 -15.95 0.45 16.47
N GLY A 107 -15.82 1.78 16.41
CA GLY A 107 -14.70 2.48 17.00
C GLY A 107 -14.71 2.53 18.53
N LYS A 108 -13.59 2.98 19.10
CA LYS A 108 -13.37 3.06 20.55
C LYS A 108 -13.11 4.49 21.04
N THR A 109 -13.07 5.45 20.13
CA THR A 109 -12.88 6.86 20.43
C THR A 109 -14.23 7.44 20.81
N ILE A 110 -14.35 7.98 22.03
CA ILE A 110 -15.57 8.67 22.44
C ILE A 110 -15.52 10.08 21.84
N VAL A 111 -16.56 10.44 21.10
CA VAL A 111 -16.70 11.79 20.54
C VAL A 111 -17.73 12.54 21.38
N HIS A 112 -17.23 13.33 22.32
CA HIS A 112 -18.07 14.10 23.24
C HIS A 112 -18.85 15.19 22.50
N LEU A 113 -20.16 15.24 22.76
CA LEU A 113 -21.00 16.38 22.37
C LEU A 113 -20.58 17.62 23.17
N LEU A 114 -20.83 18.82 22.63
CA LEU A 114 -20.41 20.09 23.24
C LEU A 114 -20.91 20.26 24.68
N ASP A 115 -22.12 19.77 24.98
CA ASP A 115 -22.72 19.86 26.31
C ASP A 115 -22.39 18.64 27.21
N SER A 116 -21.50 17.75 26.77
CA SER A 116 -21.14 16.56 27.52
C SER A 116 -20.21 16.90 28.70
N PRO A 117 -20.47 16.37 29.91
CA PRO A 117 -19.59 16.53 31.06
C PRO A 117 -18.15 16.06 30.82
N GLY A 118 -17.95 15.14 29.88
CA GLY A 118 -16.64 14.58 29.54
C GLY A 118 -15.83 15.37 28.51
N LEU A 119 -16.36 16.47 27.96
CA LEU A 119 -15.67 17.24 26.93
C LEU A 119 -14.29 17.73 27.42
N GLY A 120 -13.22 17.30 26.74
CA GLY A 120 -11.84 17.65 27.10
C GLY A 120 -11.24 16.86 28.26
N GLN A 121 -11.94 15.88 28.80
CA GLN A 121 -11.45 15.06 29.91
C GLN A 121 -10.61 13.88 29.41
N ARG A 122 -9.42 13.68 29.98
CA ARG A 122 -8.51 12.59 29.58
C ARG A 122 -8.96 11.22 30.11
N GLN A 123 -9.67 11.20 31.23
CA GLN A 123 -10.19 9.98 31.84
C GLN A 123 -11.56 9.65 31.26
N ARG A 124 -11.86 8.35 31.14
CA ARG A 124 -13.17 7.89 30.67
C ARG A 124 -14.23 8.28 31.71
N VAL A 125 -15.08 9.22 31.32
CA VAL A 125 -16.31 9.53 32.06
C VAL A 125 -17.43 8.68 31.47
N SER A 126 -18.30 8.14 32.34
CA SER A 126 -19.54 7.52 31.89
C SER A 126 -20.39 8.57 31.18
N CYS A 127 -20.50 8.46 29.86
CA CYS A 127 -21.33 9.34 29.05
C CYS A 127 -22.02 8.50 27.97
N SER A 128 -23.15 9.00 27.47
CA SER A 128 -23.91 8.41 26.36
C SER A 128 -23.40 8.85 24.99
N CYS A 129 -22.21 9.48 24.94
CA CYS A 129 -21.66 10.01 23.70
C CYS A 129 -21.30 8.86 22.73
N PRO A 130 -21.43 9.11 21.42
CA PRO A 130 -21.13 8.09 20.41
C PRO A 130 -19.66 7.68 20.44
N THR A 131 -19.40 6.45 20.02
CA THR A 131 -18.05 5.96 19.75
C THR A 131 -17.81 5.91 18.25
N ARG A 132 -16.61 6.32 17.85
CA ARG A 132 -16.14 6.48 16.47
C ARG A 132 -14.73 5.92 16.33
N LEU A 133 -14.27 5.63 15.12
CA LEU A 133 -12.87 5.28 14.88
C LEU A 133 -12.02 6.52 15.07
N ALA A 134 -10.78 6.37 15.54
CA ALA A 134 -9.84 7.49 15.50
C ALA A 134 -9.59 7.93 14.05
N ALA A 135 -9.44 9.24 13.81
CA ALA A 135 -9.19 9.77 12.47
C ALA A 135 -8.00 9.11 11.77
N GLY A 136 -6.94 8.75 12.51
CA GLY A 136 -5.80 8.00 11.97
C GLY A 136 -6.15 6.57 11.53
N THR A 137 -7.11 5.92 12.20
CA THR A 137 -7.63 4.61 11.78
C THR A 137 -8.45 4.75 10.50
N VAL A 138 -9.29 5.78 10.38
CA VAL A 138 -10.04 6.08 9.15
C VAL A 138 -9.10 6.33 7.97
N ASP A 139 -8.06 7.15 8.17
CA ASP A 139 -7.01 7.40 7.16
C ASP A 139 -6.30 6.10 6.74
N SER A 140 -5.97 5.24 7.71
CA SER A 140 -5.37 3.93 7.46
C SER A 140 -6.31 2.97 6.70
N LEU A 141 -7.64 3.07 6.89
CA LEU A 141 -8.63 2.33 6.11
C LEU A 141 -8.69 2.85 4.68
N ILE A 142 -8.77 4.17 4.50
CA ILE A 142 -8.77 4.83 3.18
C ILE A 142 -7.52 4.41 2.38
N GLY A 143 -6.34 4.41 2.99
CA GLY A 143 -5.12 3.96 2.35
C GLY A 143 -5.15 2.49 1.90
N LYS A 144 -5.72 1.60 2.71
CA LYS A 144 -5.90 0.18 2.32
C LYS A 144 -6.94 0.03 1.21
N LEU A 145 -8.03 0.78 1.26
CA LEU A 145 -9.06 0.78 0.21
C LEU A 145 -8.46 1.22 -1.13
N ARG A 146 -7.64 2.29 -1.17
CA ARG A 146 -6.93 2.67 -2.40
C ARG A 146 -6.08 1.53 -2.96
N SER A 147 -5.35 0.82 -2.09
CA SER A 147 -4.56 -0.34 -2.51
C SER A 147 -5.42 -1.50 -3.00
N ILE A 148 -6.60 -1.72 -2.42
CA ILE A 148 -7.54 -2.76 -2.88
C ILE A 148 -8.01 -2.43 -4.30
N PHE A 149 -8.48 -1.21 -4.54
CA PHE A 149 -8.92 -0.79 -5.88
C PHE A 149 -7.77 -0.82 -6.90
N LEU A 150 -6.56 -0.43 -6.50
CA LEU A 150 -5.37 -0.56 -7.35
C LEU A 150 -5.08 -2.01 -7.74
N ASP A 151 -5.16 -2.96 -6.80
CA ASP A 151 -4.95 -4.39 -7.08
C ASP A 151 -6.01 -4.95 -8.05
N GLU A 152 -7.19 -4.34 -8.09
CA GLU A 152 -8.31 -4.68 -8.99
C GLU A 152 -8.25 -3.95 -10.34
N GLY A 153 -7.16 -3.23 -10.61
CA GLY A 153 -6.95 -2.49 -11.86
C GLY A 153 -7.59 -1.11 -11.89
N LEU A 154 -8.18 -0.65 -10.79
CA LEU A 154 -8.81 0.67 -10.64
C LEU A 154 -7.87 1.62 -9.90
N GLY A 155 -6.76 1.96 -10.58
CA GLY A 155 -5.68 2.77 -10.02
C GLY A 155 -5.77 4.26 -10.32
N GLY A 156 -6.61 4.66 -11.29
CA GLY A 156 -6.70 6.04 -11.75
C GLY A 156 -7.51 6.95 -10.83
N GLU A 157 -7.50 8.24 -11.17
CA GLU A 157 -8.39 9.21 -10.53
C GLU A 157 -9.84 8.95 -10.93
N TRP A 158 -10.76 9.01 -9.97
CA TRP A 158 -12.19 8.84 -10.21
C TRP A 158 -12.71 9.81 -11.26
N ASP A 159 -13.42 9.28 -12.26
CA ASP A 159 -14.12 10.06 -13.27
C ASP A 159 -15.62 10.11 -12.93
N ASP A 160 -16.14 11.29 -12.60
CA ASP A 160 -17.55 11.49 -12.23
C ASP A 160 -18.53 11.28 -13.40
N LEU A 161 -18.08 11.49 -14.65
CA LEU A 161 -18.93 11.33 -15.83
C LEU A 161 -19.07 9.85 -16.20
N LEU A 162 -17.97 9.11 -16.11
CA LEU A 162 -17.93 7.70 -16.50
C LEU A 162 -18.23 6.75 -15.34
N GLY A 163 -18.05 7.19 -14.10
CA GLY A 163 -18.26 6.35 -12.90
C GLY A 163 -17.29 5.18 -12.84
N ILE A 164 -16.06 5.39 -13.33
CA ILE A 164 -14.98 4.40 -13.42
C ILE A 164 -13.73 4.89 -12.68
N GLU A 165 -12.71 4.04 -12.61
CA GLU A 165 -11.48 4.24 -11.84
C GLU A 165 -11.69 4.14 -10.32
N ASN A 166 -10.81 4.74 -9.52
CA ASN A 166 -10.75 4.50 -8.08
C ASN A 166 -11.72 5.40 -7.29
N PRO A 167 -12.84 4.89 -6.75
CA PRO A 167 -13.81 5.72 -6.03
C PRO A 167 -13.24 6.34 -4.74
N VAL A 168 -12.11 5.83 -4.25
CA VAL A 168 -11.42 6.31 -3.04
C VAL A 168 -10.56 7.55 -3.34
N SER A 169 -10.23 7.83 -4.60
CA SER A 169 -9.49 9.04 -4.99
C SER A 169 -10.39 10.28 -5.05
N HIS A 170 -11.71 10.08 -5.17
CA HIS A 170 -12.69 11.15 -5.28
C HIS A 170 -12.64 12.15 -4.10
N LEU A 171 -12.87 13.43 -4.41
CA LEU A 171 -12.77 14.55 -3.45
C LEU A 171 -13.68 14.39 -2.22
N SER A 172 -14.85 13.74 -2.37
CA SER A 172 -15.77 13.52 -1.25
C SER A 172 -15.19 12.61 -0.16
N ILE A 173 -14.26 11.71 -0.50
CA ILE A 173 -13.58 10.84 0.48
C ILE A 173 -12.55 11.64 1.27
N LYS A 174 -11.83 12.54 0.59
CA LYS A 174 -10.91 13.49 1.24
C LYS A 174 -11.67 14.45 2.16
N ALA A 175 -12.81 14.97 1.71
CA ALA A 175 -13.68 15.82 2.50
C ALA A 175 -14.22 15.08 3.74
N TYR A 176 -14.65 13.83 3.58
CA TYR A 176 -15.09 12.98 4.69
C TYR A 176 -14.03 12.87 5.79
N LEU A 177 -12.79 12.52 5.43
CA LEU A 177 -11.69 12.43 6.40
C LEU A 177 -11.39 13.77 7.09
N LYS A 178 -11.55 14.89 6.36
CA LYS A 178 -11.44 16.24 6.94
C LYS A 178 -12.53 16.49 7.99
N CYS A 179 -13.78 16.16 7.68
CA CYS A 179 -14.90 16.30 8.62
C CYS A 179 -14.70 15.43 9.88
N VAL A 180 -14.23 14.19 9.75
CA VAL A 180 -13.91 13.33 10.90
C VAL A 180 -12.83 13.95 11.80
N ARG A 181 -11.80 14.56 11.20
CA ARG A 181 -10.75 15.26 11.96
C ARG A 181 -11.29 16.49 12.69
N GLU A 182 -12.17 17.25 12.04
CA GLU A 182 -12.80 18.45 12.62
C GLU A 182 -13.75 18.08 13.77
N GLU A 183 -14.59 17.07 13.60
CA GLU A 183 -15.49 16.55 14.65
C GLU A 183 -14.68 16.11 15.88
N GLN A 184 -13.62 15.32 15.67
CA GLN A 184 -12.77 14.84 16.76
C GLN A 184 -11.99 15.96 17.43
N ALA A 185 -11.56 16.97 16.69
CA ALA A 185 -10.90 18.16 17.23
C ALA A 185 -11.87 18.97 18.12
N GLN A 186 -13.12 19.18 17.67
CA GLN A 186 -14.17 19.84 18.45
C GLN A 186 -14.50 19.07 19.73
N ALA A 187 -14.55 17.74 19.66
CA ALA A 187 -14.70 16.85 20.81
C ALA A 187 -13.46 16.76 21.71
N ARG A 188 -12.39 17.50 21.39
CA ARG A 188 -11.10 17.52 22.11
C ARG A 188 -10.47 16.13 22.24
N VAL A 189 -10.69 15.27 21.25
CA VAL A 189 -10.05 13.96 21.17
C VAL A 189 -8.55 14.18 20.97
N GLN A 190 -7.76 13.81 21.98
CA GLN A 190 -6.30 13.85 21.89
C GLN A 190 -5.78 12.47 21.52
N PRO A 191 -4.79 12.38 20.60
CA PRO A 191 -4.03 11.15 20.42
C PRO A 191 -3.50 10.68 21.77
N ARG A 192 -3.58 9.38 22.03
CA ARG A 192 -2.95 8.82 23.22
C ARG A 192 -1.44 8.98 23.06
N GLU A 193 -0.89 9.98 23.73
CA GLU A 193 0.55 10.17 23.80
C GLU A 193 1.19 8.88 24.34
N ALA A 194 2.28 8.46 23.71
CA ALA A 194 3.10 7.42 24.28
C ALA A 194 3.52 7.90 25.68
N VAL A 195 3.42 7.02 26.68
CA VAL A 195 3.91 7.35 28.02
C VAL A 195 5.37 7.79 27.87
N PRO A 196 5.75 9.00 28.29
CA PRO A 196 7.11 9.47 28.17
C PRO A 196 8.06 8.43 28.75
N LEU A 197 9.05 8.02 27.95
CA LEU A 197 10.13 7.19 28.47
C LEU A 197 11.01 8.10 29.33
N PHE A 198 10.74 8.12 30.64
CA PHE A 198 11.56 8.85 31.59
C PHE A 198 13.02 8.38 31.52
N THR A 199 13.94 9.29 31.78
CA THR A 199 15.41 9.11 31.69
C THR A 199 15.90 7.81 32.32
N ASN A 200 15.35 7.39 33.46
CA ASN A 200 15.68 6.14 34.13
C ASN A 200 15.41 4.89 33.27
N LYS A 201 14.27 4.87 32.55
CA LYS A 201 13.91 3.76 31.65
C LYS A 201 14.80 3.77 30.41
N CYS A 202 15.11 4.95 29.86
CA CYS A 202 16.06 5.09 28.76
C CYS A 202 17.46 4.60 29.15
N LEU A 203 17.95 4.93 30.35
CA LEU A 203 19.23 4.45 30.87
C LEU A 203 19.24 2.94 31.07
N ALA A 204 18.15 2.35 31.58
CA ALA A 204 18.03 0.90 31.73
C ALA A 204 18.07 0.18 30.36
N ILE A 205 17.36 0.73 29.37
CA ILE A 205 17.38 0.22 27.98
C ILE A 205 18.79 0.35 27.39
N ALA A 206 19.44 1.51 27.52
CA ALA A 206 20.80 1.75 27.05
C ALA A 206 21.80 0.75 27.65
N ARG A 207 21.75 0.54 28.97
CA ARG A 207 22.60 -0.44 29.68
C ARG A 207 22.35 -1.86 29.17
N SER A 208 21.08 -2.24 28.95
CA SER A 208 20.71 -3.56 28.42
C SER A 208 21.25 -3.77 27.00
N ILE A 209 21.13 -2.75 26.14
CA ILE A 209 21.67 -2.78 24.77
C ILE A 209 23.20 -2.91 24.80
N LEU A 210 23.89 -2.07 25.57
CA LEU A 210 25.35 -2.11 25.69
C LEU A 210 25.86 -3.45 26.25
N SER A 211 25.16 -4.02 27.23
CA SER A 211 25.46 -5.34 27.78
C SER A 211 25.33 -6.45 26.72
N LYS A 212 24.28 -6.40 25.89
CA LYS A 212 24.08 -7.34 24.79
C LYS A 212 25.14 -7.18 23.68
N LEU A 213 25.50 -5.94 23.33
CA LEU A 213 26.53 -5.66 22.32
C LEU A 213 27.92 -6.17 22.73
N ARG A 214 28.22 -6.24 24.03
CA ARG A 214 29.51 -6.76 24.54
C ARG A 214 29.59 -8.29 24.57
N LYS A 215 28.51 -9.02 24.30
CA LYS A 215 28.53 -10.50 24.31
C LYS A 215 29.12 -11.04 22.99
N PRO A 216 30.15 -11.90 23.04
CA PRO A 216 30.84 -12.41 21.85
C PRO A 216 29.98 -13.33 20.96
N CYS A 217 28.82 -13.81 21.45
CA CYS A 217 27.94 -14.75 20.74
C CYS A 217 26.68 -14.08 20.13
N THR A 218 26.76 -12.78 19.83
CA THR A 218 25.60 -12.03 19.32
C THR A 218 25.51 -12.18 17.80
N SER A 219 24.36 -12.65 17.29
CA SER A 219 24.13 -12.79 15.85
C SER A 219 24.35 -11.45 15.10
N PRO A 220 24.95 -11.44 13.90
CA PRO A 220 25.18 -10.22 13.11
C PRO A 220 23.92 -9.37 12.90
N SER A 221 22.76 -10.01 12.68
CA SER A 221 21.49 -9.33 12.50
C SER A 221 20.99 -8.67 13.79
N LEU A 222 21.21 -9.31 14.95
CA LEU A 222 20.90 -8.72 16.25
C LEU A 222 21.85 -7.56 16.58
N LEU A 223 23.13 -7.68 16.22
CA LEU A 223 24.14 -6.62 16.35
C LEU A 223 23.75 -5.37 15.55
N TYR A 224 23.30 -5.55 14.30
CA TYR A 224 22.81 -4.46 13.46
C TYR A 224 21.55 -3.77 14.01
N ILE A 225 20.61 -4.54 14.55
CA ILE A 225 19.40 -3.98 15.16
C ILE A 225 19.79 -3.18 16.42
N LEU A 226 20.59 -3.76 17.29
CA LEU A 226 20.99 -3.13 18.56
C LEU A 226 21.79 -1.85 18.32
N SER A 227 22.73 -1.84 17.36
CA SER A 227 23.52 -0.66 17.02
C SER A 227 22.66 0.50 16.54
N ARG A 228 21.68 0.23 15.66
CA ARG A 228 20.72 1.24 15.20
C ARG A 228 19.84 1.79 16.32
N VAL A 229 19.36 0.93 17.20
CA VAL A 229 18.55 1.36 18.35
C VAL A 229 19.37 2.23 19.29
N SER A 230 20.65 1.88 19.56
CA SER A 230 21.51 2.71 20.40
C SER A 230 21.77 4.11 19.83
N VAL A 231 22.02 4.25 18.52
CA VAL A 231 22.23 5.57 17.88
C VAL A 231 20.97 6.43 18.00
N ALA A 232 19.79 5.85 17.73
CA ALA A 232 18.53 6.56 17.88
C ALA A 232 18.28 7.00 19.33
N LEU A 233 18.59 6.14 20.31
CA LEU A 233 18.43 6.44 21.73
C LEU A 233 19.37 7.58 22.20
N ILE A 234 20.62 7.57 21.73
CA ILE A 234 21.60 8.65 22.01
C ILE A 234 21.09 9.97 21.45
N PHE A 235 20.64 10.00 20.19
CA PHE A 235 20.11 11.21 19.56
C PHE A 235 18.89 11.76 20.30
N SER A 236 17.98 10.89 20.75
CA SER A 236 16.83 11.30 21.57
C SER A 236 17.23 11.88 22.93
N LEU A 237 18.22 11.29 23.60
CA LEU A 237 18.73 11.81 24.88
C LEU A 237 19.46 13.14 24.73
N GLU A 238 20.24 13.32 23.66
CA GLU A 238 20.93 14.56 23.32
C GLU A 238 19.93 15.70 23.06
N THR A 239 18.83 15.40 22.36
CA THR A 239 17.78 16.36 22.03
C THR A 239 17.06 16.85 23.30
N VAL A 240 16.75 15.93 24.23
CA VAL A 240 16.12 16.27 25.53
C VAL A 240 17.05 17.08 26.43
N ARG A 241 18.38 16.95 26.30
CA ARG A 241 19.34 17.72 27.10
C ARG A 241 19.48 19.18 26.63
N ARG A 242 19.09 19.47 25.39
CA ARG A 242 19.21 20.80 24.76
C ARG A 242 17.95 21.67 24.91
N THR A 243 16.86 21.09 25.43
CA THR A 243 15.58 21.75 25.73
C THR A 243 15.43 21.95 27.23
#